data_AF-A0A0A0ALE3-F1
#
_entry.id   AF-A0A0A0ALE3-F1
#
_cell.length_a   1.000
_cell.length_b   1.000
_cell.length_c   1.000
_cell.angle_alpha   90.00
_cell.angle_beta   90.00
_cell.angle_gamma   90.00
#
_symmetry.space_group_name_H-M   'P 1'
#
loop_
_entity.id
_entity.type
_entity.pdbx_description
1 polymer ?
#
loop_
_entity_poly.entity_id
_entity_poly.type
_entity_poly.pdbx_seq_one_letter_code
_entity_poly.pdbx_strand_id
1 'polypeptide(L)'
;FYYFTRLCLEKILLQCILQSRTLSGADAINALRPFYFAVHPDFFGQHPKEREVNENSLKRLNGYLENLQKPGFRSFKPTQLTFYVRERDPNSSNVQESFSASGFRAVSFTLHTRDLLSTVLDILNSCSLSTEHIQSLNANSQPHKDAKSTLNRPIKWDKTYYSFTGFKDPEEELEQAQRVETTLISWLDDNEASAVKKLKKSLPLRKELERLKFELSHQLQLSDIRWQRSWGIAHRCSQLHSLGRLVQQRPEVLKNVKGRTVVFTDRSGMSAAGHIMLGTMDVHHHWTKV
;
A
#
# COMPACT_ATOMS: atom_id res chain seq x y z
N PHE A 1 -30.33 29.78 -38.08
CA PHE A 1 -30.98 28.89 -37.10
C PHE A 1 -30.78 27.39 -37.44
N TYR A 2 -29.57 26.96 -37.84
CA TYR A 2 -29.31 25.53 -38.13
C TYR A 2 -27.92 25.04 -37.67
N TYR A 3 -27.18 25.85 -36.91
CA TYR A 3 -25.85 25.48 -36.39
C TYR A 3 -25.81 25.26 -34.87
N PHE A 4 -26.87 25.63 -34.13
CA PHE A 4 -26.88 25.48 -32.67
C PHE A 4 -27.42 24.10 -32.22
N THR A 5 -28.12 23.39 -33.08
CA THR A 5 -28.77 22.10 -32.76
C THR A 5 -27.85 20.89 -32.92
N ARG A 6 -26.69 21.02 -33.58
CA ARG A 6 -25.76 19.90 -33.81
C ARG A 6 -24.73 19.70 -32.69
N LEU A 7 -24.40 20.77 -31.94
CA LEU A 7 -23.48 20.72 -30.80
C LEU A 7 -24.13 20.20 -29.49
N CYS A 8 -25.46 20.21 -29.40
CA CYS A 8 -26.17 19.68 -28.24
C CYS A 8 -26.27 18.14 -28.25
N LEU A 9 -26.33 17.51 -29.43
CA LEU A 9 -26.42 16.04 -29.53
C LEU A 9 -25.10 15.32 -29.25
N GLU A 10 -23.96 15.89 -29.65
CA GLU A 10 -22.64 15.27 -29.35
C GLU A 10 -22.30 15.29 -27.86
N LYS A 11 -22.76 16.30 -27.10
CA LYS A 11 -22.58 16.34 -25.65
C LYS A 11 -23.45 15.33 -24.91
N ILE A 12 -24.65 15.01 -25.42
CA ILE A 12 -25.56 14.06 -24.77
C ILE A 12 -25.06 12.61 -24.95
N LEU A 13 -24.45 12.29 -26.10
CA LEU A 13 -23.87 10.96 -26.34
C LEU A 13 -22.60 10.71 -25.53
N LEU A 14 -21.79 11.75 -25.27
CA LEU A 14 -20.62 11.68 -24.38
C LEU A 14 -20.99 11.62 -22.89
N GLN A 15 -22.14 12.20 -22.49
CA GLN A 15 -22.60 12.18 -21.10
C GLN A 15 -23.21 10.82 -20.70
N CYS A 16 -23.82 10.08 -21.64
CA CYS A 16 -24.36 8.74 -21.37
C CYS A 16 -23.30 7.64 -21.29
N ILE A 17 -22.08 7.85 -21.79
CA ILE A 17 -20.97 6.86 -21.71
C ILE A 17 -20.16 7.01 -20.40
N LEU A 18 -20.39 8.07 -19.62
CA LEU A 18 -19.61 8.38 -18.40
C LEU A 18 -20.40 8.23 -17.09
N GLN A 19 -21.54 7.53 -17.11
CA GLN A 19 -22.34 7.24 -15.91
C GLN A 19 -22.57 5.75 -15.65
N SER A 20 -21.69 4.86 -16.11
CA SER A 20 -21.44 3.63 -15.36
C SER A 20 -20.43 3.97 -14.27
N ARG A 21 -20.89 4.15 -13.02
CA ARG A 21 -19.96 4.06 -11.88
C ARG A 21 -19.32 2.68 -11.96
N THR A 22 -18.06 2.63 -12.41
CA THR A 22 -17.29 1.39 -12.36
C THR A 22 -17.15 1.03 -10.88
N LEU A 23 -17.60 -0.18 -10.52
CA LEU A 23 -17.55 -0.68 -9.14
C LEU A 23 -16.11 -0.56 -8.64
N SER A 24 -15.87 0.21 -7.57
CA SER A 24 -14.54 0.32 -6.98
C SER A 24 -14.14 -1.02 -6.37
N GLY A 25 -12.83 -1.32 -6.32
CA GLY A 25 -12.34 -2.55 -5.70
C GLY A 25 -12.82 -2.73 -4.26
N ALA A 26 -12.99 -1.62 -3.52
CA ALA A 26 -13.54 -1.63 -2.16
C ALA A 26 -15.03 -2.00 -2.13
N ASP A 27 -15.81 -1.55 -3.12
CA ASP A 27 -17.24 -1.86 -3.23
C ASP A 27 -17.45 -3.33 -3.60
N ALA A 28 -16.58 -3.90 -4.45
CA ALA A 28 -16.56 -5.32 -4.79
C ALA A 28 -16.27 -6.21 -3.57
N ILE A 29 -15.27 -5.84 -2.75
CA ILE A 29 -14.93 -6.57 -1.52
C ILE A 29 -16.07 -6.49 -0.50
N ASN A 30 -16.69 -5.31 -0.35
CA ASN A 30 -17.83 -5.12 0.55
C ASN A 30 -19.03 -5.97 0.12
N ALA A 31 -19.31 -6.02 -1.19
CA ALA A 31 -20.37 -6.83 -1.78
C ALA A 31 -20.13 -8.34 -1.63
N LEU A 32 -18.88 -8.79 -1.70
CA LEU A 32 -18.50 -10.20 -1.50
C LEU A 32 -18.39 -10.59 -0.02
N ARG A 33 -18.58 -9.68 0.94
CA ARG A 33 -18.47 -10.00 2.37
C ARG A 33 -19.37 -11.18 2.81
N PRO A 34 -20.65 -11.28 2.40
CA PRO A 34 -21.48 -12.45 2.72
C PRO A 34 -20.90 -13.76 2.17
N PHE A 35 -20.31 -13.71 0.98
CA PHE A 35 -19.62 -14.85 0.37
C PHE A 35 -18.38 -15.25 1.18
N TYR A 36 -17.50 -14.31 1.53
CA TYR A 36 -16.31 -14.60 2.35
C TYR A 36 -16.68 -15.22 3.69
N PHE A 37 -17.75 -14.76 4.36
CA PHE A 37 -18.24 -15.39 5.58
C PHE A 37 -18.69 -16.84 5.39
N ALA A 38 -19.24 -17.17 4.22
CA ALA A 38 -19.76 -18.51 3.94
C ALA A 38 -18.66 -19.52 3.58
N VAL A 39 -17.54 -19.05 3.01
CA VAL A 39 -16.43 -19.91 2.53
C VAL A 39 -15.14 -19.78 3.34
N HIS A 40 -15.10 -18.96 4.40
CA HIS A 40 -13.86 -18.69 5.14
C HIS A 40 -13.24 -19.97 5.75
N PRO A 41 -11.93 -20.26 5.54
CA PRO A 41 -11.27 -21.48 6.00
C PRO A 41 -11.41 -21.75 7.50
N ASP A 42 -11.49 -20.70 8.33
CA ASP A 42 -11.61 -20.83 9.79
C ASP A 42 -12.89 -21.54 10.22
N PHE A 43 -13.96 -21.51 9.42
CA PHE A 43 -15.20 -22.21 9.72
C PHE A 43 -15.13 -23.71 9.40
N PHE A 44 -14.08 -24.18 8.73
CA PHE A 44 -13.87 -25.56 8.30
C PHE A 44 -12.80 -26.28 9.14
N GLY A 45 -12.58 -25.85 10.38
CA GLY A 45 -11.59 -26.47 11.28
C GLY A 45 -11.78 -27.98 11.50
N GLN A 46 -13.02 -28.49 11.41
CA GLN A 46 -13.36 -29.91 11.54
C GLN A 46 -13.23 -30.69 10.20
N HIS A 47 -12.95 -29.99 9.09
CA HIS A 47 -12.99 -30.50 7.72
C HIS A 47 -11.74 -30.07 6.93
N PRO A 48 -10.59 -30.75 7.13
CA PRO A 48 -9.30 -30.29 6.60
C PRO A 48 -9.22 -30.31 5.06
N LYS A 49 -9.94 -31.21 4.38
CA LYS A 49 -9.94 -31.30 2.92
C LYS A 49 -10.71 -30.13 2.29
N GLU A 50 -11.87 -29.80 2.85
CA GLU A 50 -12.75 -28.72 2.42
C GLU A 50 -12.11 -27.35 2.72
N ARG A 51 -11.41 -27.25 3.86
CA ARG A 51 -10.60 -26.08 4.25
C ARG A 51 -9.51 -25.78 3.22
N GLU A 52 -8.75 -26.80 2.82
CA GLU A 52 -7.65 -26.65 1.84
C GLU A 52 -8.16 -26.21 0.46
N VAL A 53 -9.29 -26.79 0.02
CA VAL A 53 -9.93 -26.40 -1.25
C VAL A 53 -10.40 -24.94 -1.20
N ASN A 54 -11.05 -24.52 -0.11
CA ASN A 54 -11.49 -23.13 0.05
C ASN A 54 -10.32 -22.14 0.12
N GLU A 55 -9.24 -22.48 0.83
CA GLU A 55 -8.05 -21.63 0.91
C GLU A 55 -7.39 -21.44 -0.46
N ASN A 56 -7.20 -22.52 -1.21
CA ASN A 56 -6.62 -22.48 -2.55
C ASN A 56 -7.51 -21.72 -3.54
N SER A 57 -8.82 -21.92 -3.48
CA SER A 57 -9.79 -21.21 -4.33
C SER A 57 -9.90 -19.72 -3.97
N LEU A 58 -9.83 -19.35 -2.70
CA LEU A 58 -9.80 -17.94 -2.26
C LEU A 58 -8.55 -17.21 -2.73
N LYS A 59 -7.37 -17.85 -2.64
CA LYS A 59 -6.11 -17.28 -3.17
C LYS A 59 -6.20 -17.03 -4.67
N ARG A 60 -6.76 -17.98 -5.43
CA ARG A 60 -6.97 -17.84 -6.88
C ARG A 60 -7.99 -16.75 -7.22
N LEU A 61 -9.07 -16.63 -6.45
CA LEU A 61 -10.07 -15.58 -6.61
C LEU A 61 -9.49 -14.18 -6.33
N ASN A 62 -8.78 -14.01 -5.21
CA ASN A 62 -8.20 -12.72 -4.85
C ASN A 62 -7.14 -12.29 -5.87
N GLY A 63 -6.29 -13.22 -6.33
CA GLY A 63 -5.35 -12.95 -7.42
C GLY A 63 -6.06 -12.56 -8.73
N TYR A 64 -7.22 -13.16 -9.04
CA TYR A 64 -8.03 -12.77 -10.19
C TYR A 64 -8.60 -11.35 -10.05
N LEU A 65 -9.16 -11.01 -8.88
CA LEU A 65 -9.72 -9.67 -8.59
C LEU A 65 -8.63 -8.57 -8.59
N GLU A 66 -7.46 -8.84 -8.05
CA GLU A 66 -6.32 -7.90 -8.09
C GLU A 66 -5.82 -7.65 -9.53
N ASN A 67 -5.82 -8.69 -10.37
CA ASN A 67 -5.43 -8.57 -11.77
C ASN A 67 -6.48 -7.79 -12.60
N LEU A 68 -7.76 -7.86 -12.22
CA LEU A 68 -8.80 -7.02 -12.83
C LEU A 68 -8.67 -5.54 -12.45
N GLN A 69 -8.17 -5.23 -11.25
CA GLN A 69 -8.00 -3.85 -10.77
C GLN A 69 -6.75 -3.15 -11.33
N LYS A 70 -5.75 -3.90 -11.81
CA LYS A 70 -4.50 -3.33 -12.33
C LYS A 70 -4.65 -2.88 -13.80
N PRO A 71 -4.43 -1.59 -14.13
CA PRO A 71 -4.49 -1.12 -15.51
C PRO A 71 -3.30 -1.70 -16.31
N GLY A 72 -3.59 -2.60 -17.27
CA GLY A 72 -2.58 -3.11 -18.21
C GLY A 72 -2.59 -4.61 -18.51
N PHE A 73 -3.31 -5.44 -17.72
CA PHE A 73 -3.41 -6.88 -18.00
C PHE A 73 -4.53 -7.18 -19.01
N ARG A 74 -4.17 -7.79 -20.16
CA ARG A 74 -5.08 -8.04 -21.30
C ARG A 74 -5.20 -9.51 -21.72
N SER A 75 -4.91 -10.45 -20.82
CA SER A 75 -5.21 -11.88 -21.06
C SER A 75 -5.73 -12.54 -19.78
N PHE A 76 -7.05 -12.77 -19.73
CA PHE A 76 -7.68 -13.52 -18.66
C PHE A 76 -7.91 -14.95 -19.15
N LYS A 77 -7.31 -15.93 -18.48
CA LYS A 77 -7.65 -17.34 -18.68
C LYS A 77 -8.88 -17.62 -17.81
N PRO A 78 -9.93 -18.25 -18.36
CA PRO A 78 -11.07 -18.71 -17.55
C PRO A 78 -10.57 -19.53 -16.37
N THR A 79 -10.90 -19.09 -15.16
CA THR A 79 -10.43 -19.74 -13.93
C THR A 79 -11.60 -20.46 -13.29
N GLN A 80 -11.59 -21.79 -13.34
CA GLN A 80 -12.54 -22.62 -12.61
C GLN A 80 -12.17 -22.64 -11.12
N LEU A 81 -13.14 -22.28 -10.28
CA LEU A 81 -13.03 -22.25 -8.83
C LEU A 81 -14.08 -23.18 -8.23
N THR A 82 -13.74 -23.79 -7.09
CA THR A 82 -14.63 -24.69 -6.35
C THR A 82 -14.58 -24.28 -4.89
N PHE A 83 -15.76 -24.04 -4.31
CA PHE A 83 -15.92 -23.63 -2.92
C PHE A 83 -16.90 -24.57 -2.22
N TYR A 84 -16.61 -24.88 -0.96
CA TYR A 84 -17.55 -25.49 -0.05
C TYR A 84 -18.23 -24.38 0.76
N VAL A 85 -19.55 -24.34 0.68
CA VAL A 85 -20.41 -23.36 1.35
C VAL A 85 -21.21 -24.08 2.44
N ARG A 86 -21.30 -23.48 3.63
CA ARG A 86 -22.20 -23.95 4.69
C ARG A 86 -23.60 -23.37 4.45
N GLU A 87 -24.57 -24.24 4.21
CA GLU A 87 -25.99 -23.84 4.16
C GLU A 87 -26.49 -23.57 5.57
N ARG A 88 -27.16 -22.43 5.79
CA ARG A 88 -27.57 -21.99 7.12
C ARG A 88 -29.04 -22.25 7.45
N ASP A 89 -29.83 -22.80 6.52
CA ASP A 89 -31.23 -23.17 6.76
C ASP A 89 -31.64 -24.45 6.01
N PRO A 90 -32.29 -25.42 6.67
CA PRO A 90 -32.69 -26.70 6.07
C PRO A 90 -33.99 -26.68 5.24
N ASN A 91 -34.52 -25.51 4.87
CA ASN A 91 -35.82 -25.39 4.22
C ASN A 91 -35.77 -24.53 2.93
N SER A 92 -35.17 -25.03 1.86
CA SER A 92 -35.72 -24.78 0.52
C SER A 92 -35.46 -25.99 -0.38
N SER A 93 -36.53 -26.74 -0.62
CA SER A 93 -36.57 -27.83 -1.56
C SER A 93 -36.51 -27.31 -2.99
N ASN A 94 -35.83 -28.09 -3.84
CA ASN A 94 -35.83 -28.10 -5.31
C ASN A 94 -34.73 -27.32 -6.01
N VAL A 95 -33.48 -27.84 -5.99
CA VAL A 95 -32.75 -28.23 -7.21
C VAL A 95 -31.77 -29.36 -6.82
N GLN A 96 -31.73 -30.41 -7.63
CA GLN A 96 -30.94 -31.62 -7.45
C GLN A 96 -29.44 -31.35 -7.65
N GLU A 97 -28.71 -31.07 -6.57
CA GLU A 97 -27.24 -31.11 -6.55
C GLU A 97 -26.78 -32.07 -5.44
N SER A 98 -25.73 -32.83 -5.73
CA SER A 98 -25.23 -33.95 -4.94
C SER A 98 -24.85 -33.55 -3.51
N PHE A 99 -25.76 -33.76 -2.55
CA PHE A 99 -25.51 -33.62 -1.12
C PHE A 99 -24.45 -34.63 -0.67
N SER A 100 -23.28 -34.14 -0.23
CA SER A 100 -22.36 -34.96 0.57
C SER A 100 -22.81 -34.93 2.02
N ALA A 101 -22.66 -36.05 2.73
CA ALA A 101 -23.23 -36.35 4.05
C ALA A 101 -22.76 -35.45 5.24
N SER A 102 -22.20 -34.28 4.97
CA SER A 102 -21.59 -33.37 5.94
C SER A 102 -22.23 -31.98 6.03
N GLY A 103 -23.36 -31.73 5.34
CA GLY A 103 -24.09 -30.45 5.44
C GLY A 103 -23.41 -29.26 4.73
N PHE A 104 -22.57 -29.55 3.73
CA PHE A 104 -21.92 -28.54 2.90
C PHE A 104 -22.33 -28.69 1.43
N ARG A 105 -22.55 -27.55 0.78
CA ARG A 105 -22.80 -27.46 -0.66
C ARG A 105 -21.50 -27.14 -1.38
N ALA A 106 -21.09 -28.01 -2.31
CA ALA A 106 -19.98 -27.73 -3.22
C ALA A 106 -20.48 -26.88 -4.39
N VAL A 107 -19.98 -25.66 -4.51
CA VAL A 107 -20.31 -24.73 -5.59
C VAL A 107 -19.08 -24.61 -6.50
N SER A 108 -19.22 -25.03 -7.76
CA SER A 108 -18.17 -24.86 -8.78
C SER A 108 -18.63 -23.90 -9.87
N PHE A 109 -17.88 -22.84 -10.11
CA PHE A 109 -18.16 -21.89 -11.17
C PHE A 109 -16.87 -21.44 -11.86
N THR A 110 -17.00 -20.94 -13.08
CA THR A 110 -15.87 -20.50 -13.89
C THR A 110 -15.98 -19.01 -14.16
N LEU A 111 -14.92 -18.27 -13.82
CA LEU A 111 -14.85 -16.83 -14.05
C LEU A 111 -14.35 -16.56 -15.46
N HIS A 112 -15.22 -16.01 -16.31
CA HIS A 112 -14.93 -15.70 -17.72
C HIS A 112 -14.81 -14.20 -18.01
N THR A 113 -15.35 -13.36 -17.11
CA THR A 113 -15.70 -11.98 -17.44
C THR A 113 -14.61 -10.98 -17.05
N ARG A 114 -14.44 -9.93 -17.87
CA ARG A 114 -13.47 -8.84 -17.67
C ARG A 114 -13.99 -7.72 -16.76
N ASP A 115 -15.28 -7.72 -16.44
CA ASP A 115 -15.91 -6.72 -15.60
C ASP A 115 -16.00 -7.21 -14.16
N LEU A 116 -15.61 -6.35 -13.22
CA LEU A 116 -15.66 -6.60 -11.78
C LEU A 116 -17.10 -6.81 -11.32
N LEU A 117 -18.05 -6.05 -11.86
CA LEU A 117 -19.46 -6.11 -11.45
C LEU A 117 -20.09 -7.44 -11.86
N SER A 118 -19.89 -7.86 -13.12
CA SER A 118 -20.37 -9.17 -13.59
C SER A 118 -19.73 -10.32 -12.82
N THR A 119 -18.42 -10.24 -12.52
CA THR A 119 -17.71 -11.25 -11.73
C THR A 119 -18.31 -11.40 -10.32
N VAL A 120 -18.62 -10.28 -9.66
CA VAL A 120 -19.23 -10.30 -8.31
C VAL A 120 -20.65 -10.86 -8.36
N LEU A 121 -21.45 -10.48 -9.36
CA LEU A 121 -22.80 -11.04 -9.55
C LEU A 121 -22.76 -12.53 -9.87
N ASP A 122 -21.85 -12.98 -10.73
CA ASP A 122 -21.68 -14.41 -11.07
C ASP A 122 -21.35 -15.24 -9.82
N ILE A 123 -20.49 -14.72 -8.93
CA ILE A 123 -20.13 -15.38 -7.67
C ILE A 123 -21.32 -15.45 -6.71
N LEU A 124 -22.03 -14.33 -6.50
CA LEU A 124 -23.17 -14.26 -5.58
C LEU A 124 -24.34 -15.12 -6.05
N ASN A 125 -24.64 -15.10 -7.35
CA ASN A 125 -25.65 -15.96 -7.96
C ASN A 125 -25.28 -17.44 -7.85
N SER A 126 -24.01 -17.79 -8.12
CA SER A 126 -23.53 -19.18 -8.00
C SER A 126 -23.64 -19.70 -6.57
N CYS A 127 -23.49 -18.82 -5.57
CA CYS A 127 -23.57 -19.17 -4.15
C CYS A 127 -24.98 -19.02 -3.55
N SER A 128 -26.00 -18.71 -4.36
CA SER A 128 -27.38 -18.47 -3.92
C SER A 128 -27.51 -17.40 -2.82
N LEU A 129 -26.67 -16.36 -2.88
CA LEU A 129 -26.66 -15.24 -1.94
C LEU A 129 -27.39 -14.02 -2.52
N SER A 130 -28.13 -13.28 -1.69
CA SER A 130 -28.95 -12.14 -2.15
C SER A 130 -28.11 -11.05 -2.82
N THR A 131 -28.55 -10.65 -4.02
CA THR A 131 -27.95 -9.60 -4.85
C THR A 131 -28.65 -8.23 -4.71
N GLU A 132 -29.60 -8.10 -3.79
CA GLU A 132 -30.48 -6.92 -3.63
C GLU A 132 -29.70 -5.61 -3.39
N HIS A 133 -28.58 -5.69 -2.66
CA HIS A 133 -27.72 -4.53 -2.38
C HIS A 133 -26.91 -4.04 -3.60
N ILE A 134 -26.75 -4.85 -4.65
CA ILE A 134 -26.02 -4.47 -5.87
C ILE A 134 -27.00 -4.01 -6.97
N GLN A 135 -28.19 -4.62 -7.04
CA GLN A 135 -29.22 -4.21 -8.00
C GLN A 135 -29.81 -2.82 -7.68
N SER A 136 -29.90 -2.46 -6.39
CA SER A 136 -30.32 -1.11 -5.95
C SER A 136 -29.33 0.01 -6.31
N LEU A 137 -28.07 -0.32 -6.60
CA LEU A 137 -27.09 0.64 -7.14
C LEU A 137 -27.32 0.94 -8.62
N ASN A 138 -27.95 0.03 -9.37
CA ASN A 138 -28.26 0.19 -10.79
C ASN A 138 -29.69 0.73 -11.04
N ALA A 139 -30.66 0.46 -10.16
CA ALA A 139 -32.06 0.88 -10.35
C ALA A 139 -32.34 2.36 -10.01
N ASN A 140 -31.44 3.04 -9.29
CA ASN A 140 -31.64 4.42 -8.83
C ASN A 140 -31.08 5.48 -9.80
N SER A 141 -31.30 5.31 -11.10
CA SER A 141 -31.09 6.35 -12.10
C SER A 141 -32.39 7.12 -12.39
N GLN A 142 -33.08 7.59 -11.34
CA GLN A 142 -34.05 8.67 -11.45
C GLN A 142 -33.52 9.92 -10.73
N PRO A 143 -33.73 11.13 -11.27
CA PRO A 143 -33.25 12.36 -10.66
C PRO A 143 -34.20 12.74 -9.51
N HIS A 144 -34.16 11.99 -8.42
CA HIS A 144 -34.74 12.45 -7.17
C HIS A 144 -33.84 13.52 -6.58
N LYS A 145 -34.29 14.76 -6.69
CA LYS A 145 -33.80 15.86 -5.88
C LYS A 145 -34.00 15.51 -4.40
N ASP A 146 -32.95 15.81 -3.65
CA ASP A 146 -32.87 15.97 -2.21
C ASP A 146 -32.67 14.73 -1.33
N ALA A 147 -31.68 14.91 -0.45
CA ALA A 147 -31.28 14.13 0.72
C ALA A 147 -30.35 12.90 0.52
N LYS A 148 -29.05 13.19 0.73
CA LYS A 148 -28.02 12.35 1.38
C LYS A 148 -27.26 11.33 0.53
N SER A 149 -26.64 11.82 -0.54
CA SER A 149 -25.32 11.33 -0.97
C SER A 149 -24.24 11.98 -0.11
N THR A 150 -24.02 11.49 1.11
CA THR A 150 -22.91 11.92 1.97
C THR A 150 -22.35 10.74 2.76
N LEU A 151 -21.60 9.84 2.14
CA LEU A 151 -20.81 8.83 2.87
C LEU A 151 -19.35 8.81 2.42
N ASN A 152 -18.80 10.00 2.18
CA ASN A 152 -17.37 10.24 2.41
C ASN A 152 -17.12 11.71 2.74
N ARG A 153 -18.01 12.32 3.54
CA ARG A 153 -17.74 13.62 4.14
C ARG A 153 -17.07 13.37 5.49
N PRO A 154 -15.90 13.98 5.77
CA PRO A 154 -15.33 13.95 7.10
C PRO A 154 -16.39 14.35 8.13
N ILE A 155 -16.50 13.59 9.23
CA ILE A 155 -17.40 13.94 10.33
C ILE A 155 -16.88 15.25 10.92
N LYS A 156 -17.61 16.35 10.68
CA LYS A 156 -17.30 17.65 11.28
C LYS A 156 -18.09 17.76 12.58
N TRP A 157 -17.40 17.64 13.70
CA TRP A 157 -17.98 17.89 15.02
C TRP A 157 -18.22 19.38 15.22
N ASP A 158 -19.24 19.72 16.02
CA ASP A 158 -19.49 21.09 16.43
C ASP A 158 -18.35 21.60 17.34
N LYS A 159 -18.05 22.91 17.31
CA LYS A 159 -16.98 23.52 18.12
C LYS A 159 -17.11 23.20 19.61
N THR A 160 -18.35 23.06 20.09
CA THR A 160 -18.64 22.70 21.48
C THR A 160 -18.09 21.32 21.87
N TYR A 161 -18.07 20.34 20.96
CA TYR A 161 -17.51 19.02 21.19
C TYR A 161 -16.01 19.09 21.52
N TYR A 162 -15.23 19.87 20.76
CA TYR A 162 -13.80 20.05 20.99
C TYR A 162 -13.52 20.75 22.32
N SER A 163 -14.32 21.78 22.65
CA SER A 163 -14.19 22.49 23.92
C SER A 163 -14.50 21.61 25.15
N PHE A 164 -15.45 20.68 25.01
CA PHE A 164 -15.86 19.77 26.08
C PHE A 164 -14.92 18.57 26.25
N THR A 165 -14.40 18.04 25.14
CA THR A 165 -13.53 16.85 25.15
C THR A 165 -12.05 17.18 25.30
N GLY A 166 -11.67 18.45 25.12
CA GLY A 166 -10.26 18.88 25.12
C GLY A 166 -9.49 18.45 23.86
N PHE A 167 -10.13 17.78 22.89
CA PHE A 167 -9.54 17.54 21.58
C PHE A 167 -9.46 18.85 20.80
N LYS A 168 -8.37 19.07 20.08
CA LYS A 168 -8.20 20.25 19.23
C LYS A 168 -9.05 20.14 17.97
N ASP A 169 -9.68 21.24 17.58
CA ASP A 169 -10.44 21.34 16.33
C ASP A 169 -9.46 21.39 15.14
N PRO A 170 -9.49 20.40 14.22
CA PRO A 170 -8.62 20.40 13.04
C PRO A 170 -8.83 21.62 12.12
N GLU A 171 -10.04 22.19 12.09
CA GLU A 171 -10.33 23.38 11.29
C GLU A 171 -9.70 24.63 11.94
N GLU A 172 -9.68 24.69 13.28
CA GLU A 172 -9.05 25.79 14.00
C GLU A 172 -7.53 25.75 13.84
N GLU A 173 -6.90 24.57 13.83
CA GLU A 173 -5.47 24.43 13.53
C GLU A 173 -5.14 24.87 12.09
N LEU A 174 -6.00 24.54 11.13
CA LEU A 174 -5.83 24.96 9.73
C LEU A 174 -6.02 26.47 9.56
N GLU A 175 -7.04 27.04 10.20
CA GLU A 175 -7.27 28.49 10.19
C GLU A 175 -6.16 29.25 10.92
N GLN A 176 -5.62 28.73 12.03
CA GLN A 176 -4.47 29.31 12.71
C GLN A 176 -3.22 29.24 11.83
N ALA A 177 -2.96 28.10 11.19
CA ALA A 177 -1.84 27.95 10.27
C ALA A 177 -1.96 28.87 9.02
N GLN A 178 -3.18 29.16 8.57
CA GLN A 178 -3.44 30.09 7.47
C GLN A 178 -3.43 31.56 7.89
N ARG A 179 -3.88 31.89 9.11
CA ARG A 179 -3.88 33.26 9.66
C ARG A 179 -2.48 33.75 9.99
N VAL A 180 -1.59 32.84 10.36
CA VAL A 180 -0.17 33.16 10.47
C VAL A 180 0.43 33.11 9.07
N GLU A 181 0.22 34.17 8.28
CA GLU A 181 1.16 34.50 7.22
C GLU A 181 2.50 34.78 7.90
N THR A 182 3.28 33.72 8.16
CA THR A 182 4.63 33.86 8.67
C THR A 182 5.42 34.54 7.58
N THR A 183 5.61 35.85 7.68
CA THR A 183 6.66 36.52 6.91
C THR A 183 7.95 35.74 7.15
N LEU A 184 8.74 35.52 6.10
CA LEU A 184 10.00 34.77 6.19
C LEU A 184 10.87 35.24 7.37
N ILE A 185 10.85 36.54 7.66
CA ILE A 185 11.56 37.16 8.79
C ILE A 185 11.06 36.62 10.14
N SER A 186 9.76 36.64 10.42
CA SER A 186 9.19 36.09 11.66
C SER A 186 9.51 34.61 11.81
N TRP A 187 9.40 33.84 10.71
CA TRP A 187 9.75 32.42 10.74
C TRP A 187 11.25 32.21 11.05
N LEU A 188 12.13 33.02 10.47
CA LEU A 188 13.56 32.96 10.74
C LEU A 188 13.85 33.29 12.20
N ASP A 189 13.25 34.33 12.75
CA ASP A 189 13.42 34.73 14.16
C ASP A 189 12.97 33.61 15.12
N ASP A 190 11.83 32.97 14.83
CA ASP A 190 11.31 31.84 15.61
C ASP A 190 12.20 30.59 15.54
N ASN A 191 12.87 30.38 14.40
CA ASN A 191 13.67 29.18 14.15
C ASN A 191 15.18 29.36 14.39
N GLU A 192 15.67 30.59 14.46
CA GLU A 192 17.10 30.90 14.58
C GLU A 192 17.71 30.22 15.80
N ALA A 193 17.13 30.43 16.98
CA ALA A 193 17.63 29.85 18.22
C ALA A 193 17.67 28.31 18.16
N SER A 194 16.66 27.69 17.56
CA SER A 194 16.58 26.24 17.37
C SER A 194 17.64 25.75 16.37
N ALA A 195 17.83 26.46 15.26
CA ALA A 195 18.84 26.15 14.25
C ALA A 195 20.26 26.26 14.81
N VAL A 196 20.56 27.33 15.54
CA VAL A 196 21.86 27.53 16.23
C VAL A 196 22.09 26.43 17.27
N LYS A 197 21.07 26.07 18.05
CA LYS A 197 21.16 24.97 19.02
C LYS A 197 21.43 23.63 18.33
N LYS A 198 20.74 23.33 17.21
CA LYS A 198 20.98 22.12 16.41
C LYS A 198 22.38 22.11 15.79
N LEU A 199 22.85 23.25 15.29
CA LEU A 199 24.19 23.41 14.75
C LEU A 199 25.24 23.11 15.83
N LYS A 200 25.17 23.78 16.98
CA LYS A 200 26.06 23.57 18.13
C LYS A 200 26.10 22.11 18.56
N LYS A 201 24.94 21.45 18.64
CA LYS A 201 24.85 20.01 18.95
C LYS A 201 25.49 19.13 17.88
N SER A 202 25.45 19.52 16.61
CA SER A 202 26.02 18.74 15.50
C SER A 202 27.54 18.90 15.34
N LEU A 203 28.13 20.00 15.81
CA LEU A 203 29.57 20.27 15.70
C LEU A 203 30.48 19.14 16.19
N PRO A 204 30.30 18.55 17.40
CA PRO A 204 31.14 17.45 17.85
C PRO A 204 31.05 16.22 16.93
N LEU A 205 29.85 15.89 16.44
CA LEU A 205 29.65 14.77 15.52
C LEU A 205 30.33 15.02 14.17
N ARG A 206 30.33 16.27 13.68
CA ARG A 206 31.06 16.62 12.43
C ARG A 206 32.56 16.48 12.62
N LYS A 207 33.11 16.96 13.74
CA LYS A 207 34.54 16.80 14.07
C LYS A 207 34.91 15.33 14.14
N GLU A 208 34.08 14.51 14.79
CA GLU A 208 34.30 13.07 14.87
C GLU A 208 34.20 12.39 13.51
N LEU A 209 33.24 12.79 12.67
CA LEU A 209 33.11 12.26 11.31
C LEU A 209 34.37 12.52 10.49
N GLU A 210 34.87 13.75 10.50
CA GLU A 210 36.10 14.11 9.77
C GLU A 210 37.32 13.39 10.34
N ARG A 211 37.41 13.27 11.68
CA ARG A 211 38.48 12.52 12.36
C ARG A 211 38.49 11.06 11.91
N LEU A 212 37.35 10.37 11.98
CA LEU A 212 37.21 8.97 11.56
C LEU A 212 37.45 8.80 10.07
N LYS A 213 36.97 9.73 9.23
CA LYS A 213 37.18 9.70 7.79
C LYS A 213 38.67 9.76 7.49
N PHE A 214 39.40 10.70 8.11
CA PHE A 214 40.83 10.86 7.93
C PHE A 214 41.61 9.63 8.42
N GLU A 215 41.32 9.16 9.65
CA GLU A 215 41.99 8.01 10.25
C GLU A 215 41.84 6.75 9.39
N LEU A 216 40.61 6.42 8.97
CA LEU A 216 40.34 5.24 8.16
C LEU A 216 40.90 5.36 6.75
N SER A 217 40.83 6.55 6.15
CA SER A 217 41.41 6.78 4.81
C SER A 217 42.92 6.59 4.84
N HIS A 218 43.60 7.07 5.89
CA HIS A 218 45.05 6.91 6.04
C HIS A 218 45.42 5.45 6.36
N GLN A 219 44.72 4.82 7.31
CA GLN A 219 44.99 3.44 7.73
C GLN A 219 44.82 2.43 6.59
N LEU A 220 43.79 2.61 5.77
CA LEU A 220 43.47 1.73 4.64
C LEU A 220 44.05 2.22 3.31
N GLN A 221 44.71 3.38 3.30
CA GLN A 221 45.26 4.04 2.11
C GLN A 221 44.20 4.19 1.00
N LEU A 222 43.00 4.64 1.39
CA LEU A 222 41.88 4.88 0.48
C LEU A 222 42.06 6.19 -0.29
N SER A 223 41.49 6.25 -1.49
CA SER A 223 41.44 7.49 -2.26
C SER A 223 40.41 8.47 -1.69
N ASP A 224 39.23 7.97 -1.30
CA ASP A 224 38.17 8.77 -0.69
C ASP A 224 37.12 7.87 -0.01
N ILE A 225 36.30 8.47 0.86
CA ILE A 225 35.11 7.85 1.46
C ILE A 225 33.91 8.74 1.16
N ARG A 226 32.89 8.16 0.52
CA ARG A 226 31.69 8.86 0.04
C ARG A 226 30.40 8.20 0.52
N TRP A 227 29.31 8.96 0.42
CA TRP A 227 27.95 8.51 0.73
C TRP A 227 27.06 8.84 -0.46
N GLN A 228 26.27 7.86 -0.93
CA GLN A 228 25.29 8.10 -1.98
C GLN A 228 24.04 8.79 -1.45
N ARG A 229 23.62 8.49 -0.21
CA ARG A 229 22.43 9.06 0.42
C ARG A 229 22.79 10.15 1.43
N SER A 230 21.89 11.13 1.52
CA SER A 230 21.94 12.26 2.46
C SER A 230 21.55 11.85 3.89
N TRP A 231 22.19 10.82 4.45
CA TRP A 231 21.98 10.47 5.86
C TRP A 231 22.53 11.53 6.80
N GLY A 232 21.92 11.66 7.98
CA GLY A 232 22.38 12.54 9.04
C GLY A 232 23.77 12.17 9.55
N ILE A 233 24.50 13.14 10.11
CA ILE A 233 25.91 13.02 10.51
C ILE A 233 26.13 11.85 11.49
N ALA A 234 25.24 11.64 12.45
CA ALA A 234 25.32 10.53 13.42
C ALA A 234 25.32 9.16 12.73
N HIS A 235 24.52 8.99 11.68
CA HIS A 235 24.47 7.74 10.93
C HIS A 235 25.78 7.51 10.15
N ARG A 236 26.33 8.57 9.54
CA ARG A 236 27.63 8.50 8.86
C ARG A 236 28.77 8.12 9.84
N CYS A 237 28.79 8.69 11.04
CA CYS A 237 29.75 8.28 12.09
C CYS A 237 29.60 6.80 12.43
N SER A 238 28.36 6.32 12.58
CA SER A 238 28.09 4.90 12.92
C SER A 238 28.60 3.95 11.83
N GLN A 239 28.47 4.33 10.56
CA GLN A 239 29.01 3.57 9.43
C GLN A 239 30.54 3.53 9.45
N LEU A 240 31.20 4.66 9.71
CA LEU A 240 32.65 4.70 9.85
C LEU A 240 33.15 3.88 11.05
N HIS A 241 32.48 3.94 12.20
CA HIS A 241 32.83 3.06 13.32
C HIS A 241 32.65 1.58 12.98
N SER A 242 31.64 1.23 12.20
CA SER A 242 31.42 -0.15 11.75
C SER A 242 32.51 -0.59 10.79
N LEU A 243 32.95 0.30 9.88
CA LEU A 243 34.12 0.08 9.04
C LEU A 243 35.39 -0.07 9.89
N GLY A 244 35.65 0.82 10.84
CA GLY A 244 36.81 0.73 11.73
C GLY A 244 36.84 -0.57 12.55
N ARG A 245 35.68 -1.03 13.03
CA ARG A 245 35.57 -2.35 13.67
C ARG A 245 35.92 -3.49 12.72
N LEU A 246 35.50 -3.39 11.47
CA LEU A 246 35.87 -4.37 10.45
C LEU A 246 37.39 -4.39 10.20
N VAL A 247 38.03 -3.21 10.15
CA VAL A 247 39.50 -3.09 10.01
C VAL A 247 40.22 -3.80 11.14
N GLN A 248 39.77 -3.60 12.37
CA GLN A 248 40.37 -4.20 13.56
C GLN A 248 40.20 -5.73 13.59
N GLN A 249 39.03 -6.23 13.20
CA GLN A 249 38.73 -7.67 13.26
C GLN A 249 39.35 -8.46 12.10
N ARG A 250 39.41 -7.88 10.89
CA ARG A 250 39.87 -8.58 9.68
C ARG A 250 40.71 -7.66 8.78
N PRO A 251 41.95 -7.33 9.19
CA PRO A 251 42.85 -6.51 8.37
C PRO A 251 43.21 -7.18 7.03
N GLU A 252 43.24 -8.52 6.99
CA GLU A 252 43.61 -9.31 5.82
C GLU A 252 42.69 -9.10 4.61
N VAL A 253 41.38 -8.98 4.85
CA VAL A 253 40.37 -8.79 3.79
C VAL A 253 40.51 -7.43 3.11
N LEU A 254 41.15 -6.47 3.80
CA LEU A 254 41.20 -5.08 3.39
C LEU A 254 42.46 -4.70 2.60
N LYS A 255 43.38 -5.66 2.38
CA LYS A 255 44.59 -5.47 1.56
C LYS A 255 44.27 -5.02 0.13
N ASN A 256 43.13 -5.45 -0.41
CA ASN A 256 42.70 -5.15 -1.78
C ASN A 256 41.98 -3.80 -1.95
N VAL A 257 41.75 -3.09 -0.83
CA VAL A 257 40.98 -1.83 -0.78
C VAL A 257 41.88 -0.60 -0.96
N LYS A 258 43.20 -0.80 -0.84
CA LYS A 258 44.22 0.24 -1.05
C LYS A 258 44.06 0.92 -2.41
N GLY A 259 44.06 2.25 -2.41
CA GLY A 259 43.92 3.09 -3.60
C GLY A 259 42.52 3.09 -4.22
N ARG A 260 41.50 2.58 -3.51
CA ARG A 260 40.10 2.60 -3.97
C ARG A 260 39.27 3.59 -3.17
N THR A 261 38.17 4.03 -3.77
CA THR A 261 37.14 4.82 -3.10
C THR A 261 36.08 3.91 -2.50
N VAL A 262 35.76 4.11 -1.23
CA VAL A 262 34.66 3.42 -0.54
C VAL A 262 33.42 4.29 -0.59
N VAL A 263 32.29 3.70 -0.98
CA VAL A 263 31.01 4.39 -1.08
C VAL A 263 29.96 3.65 -0.28
N PHE A 264 29.33 4.33 0.69
CA PHE A 264 28.18 3.81 1.40
C PHE A 264 26.92 3.96 0.56
N THR A 265 26.28 2.84 0.22
CA THR A 265 25.11 2.74 -0.68
C THR A 265 24.08 1.73 -0.15
N ASP A 266 22.96 1.54 -0.84
CA ASP A 266 21.92 0.61 -0.39
C ASP A 266 22.29 -0.87 -0.55
N ARG A 267 23.30 -1.17 -1.37
CA ARG A 267 23.74 -2.54 -1.64
C ARG A 267 25.24 -2.68 -1.50
N SER A 268 25.69 -3.84 -1.06
CA SER A 268 27.11 -4.19 -1.05
C SER A 268 27.55 -4.71 -2.43
N GLY A 269 28.78 -4.38 -2.84
CA GLY A 269 29.35 -4.85 -4.10
C GLY A 269 30.45 -3.93 -4.64
N MET A 270 30.65 -3.95 -5.96
CA MET A 270 31.61 -3.09 -6.65
C MET A 270 30.92 -2.32 -7.78
N SER A 271 31.20 -1.02 -7.88
CA SER A 271 30.73 -0.17 -8.98
C SER A 271 31.52 -0.47 -10.26
N ALA A 272 30.93 -0.19 -11.43
CA ALA A 272 31.63 -0.25 -12.72
C ALA A 272 32.89 0.64 -12.76
N ALA A 273 32.92 1.72 -11.96
CA ALA A 273 34.09 2.58 -11.81
C ALA A 273 35.19 2.00 -10.88
N GLY A 274 35.00 0.80 -10.35
CA GLY A 274 35.94 0.15 -9.41
C GLY A 274 35.81 0.61 -7.96
N HIS A 275 34.80 1.42 -7.62
CA HIS A 275 34.50 1.82 -6.25
C HIS A 275 33.92 0.65 -5.45
N ILE A 276 34.32 0.53 -4.19
CA ILE A 276 33.79 -0.48 -3.28
C ILE A 276 32.52 0.07 -2.64
N MET A 277 31.40 -0.62 -2.85
CA MET A 277 30.09 -0.25 -2.35
C MET A 277 29.79 -1.03 -1.07
N LEU A 278 29.54 -0.33 0.03
CA LEU A 278 29.16 -0.92 1.32
C LEU A 278 27.69 -0.63 1.60
N GLY A 279 26.89 -1.68 1.77
CA GLY A 279 25.47 -1.59 2.08
C GLY A 279 25.22 -0.92 3.43
N THR A 280 24.43 0.15 3.48
CA THR A 280 24.12 0.88 4.72
C THR A 280 23.22 0.10 5.67
N MET A 281 22.50 -0.90 5.16
CA MET A 281 21.66 -1.81 5.96
C MET A 281 22.37 -3.11 6.33
N ASP A 282 23.55 -3.37 5.75
CA ASP A 282 24.28 -4.60 5.94
C ASP A 282 25.14 -4.52 7.20
N VAL A 283 25.25 -5.65 7.91
CA VAL A 283 26.19 -5.79 9.03
C VAL A 283 27.60 -5.88 8.45
N HIS A 284 28.60 -5.29 9.13
CA HIS A 284 29.99 -5.24 8.63
C HIS A 284 30.59 -6.61 8.27
N HIS A 285 30.13 -7.72 8.85
CA HIS A 285 30.54 -9.07 8.45
C HIS A 285 30.08 -9.46 7.04
N HIS A 286 28.91 -8.96 6.60
CA HIS A 286 28.38 -9.22 5.27
C HIS A 286 29.26 -8.57 4.19
N TRP A 287 29.85 -7.40 4.47
CA TRP A 287 30.76 -6.72 3.55
C TRP A 287 32.01 -7.52 3.17
N THR A 288 32.38 -8.54 3.96
CA THR A 288 33.53 -9.41 3.66
C THR A 288 33.18 -10.64 2.81
N LYS A 289 31.89 -10.92 2.60
CA LYS A 289 31.42 -12.10 1.87
C LYS A 289 31.15 -11.83 0.39
N VAL A 290 31.06 -10.55 0.03
CA VAL A 290 30.79 -10.04 -1.31
C VAL A 290 32.10 -9.64 -1.96
#